data_AF-A0A0D0AF91-F1
#
_entry.id   AF-A0A0D0AF91-F1
#
_cell.length_a   1.000
_cell.length_b   1.000
_cell.length_c   1.000
_cell.angle_alpha   90.00
_cell.angle_beta   90.00
_cell.angle_gamma   90.00
#
_symmetry.space_group_name_H-M   'P 1'
#
loop_
_entity.id
_entity.type
_entity.pdbx_description
1 polymer ?
#
loop_
_entity_poly.entity_id
_entity_poly.type
_entity_poly.pdbx_seq_one_letter_code
_entity_poly.pdbx_strand_id
1 'polypeptide(L)' 'MSGFQLSSLWKQEHTKAFLDLKTAITSRPVLQAPKYDGSHFVITTDGCAEGFAAVLSQKIKTQTPTGK' A
#
# COMPACT_ATOMS: atom_id res chain seq x y z
N MET A 1 8.84 15.91 -21.11
CA MET A 1 8.07 16.22 -19.89
C MET A 1 8.95 17.09 -19.02
N SER A 2 8.57 18.35 -18.78
CA SER A 2 9.28 19.18 -17.81
C SER A 2 9.06 18.57 -16.42
N GLY A 3 10.13 18.08 -15.79
CA GLY A 3 10.04 17.50 -14.45
C GLY A 3 9.59 18.55 -13.45
N PHE A 4 8.38 18.41 -12.92
CA PHE A 4 7.90 19.26 -11.84
C PHE A 4 8.75 18.99 -10.60
N GLN A 5 9.58 19.96 -10.21
CA GLN A 5 10.38 19.87 -9.00
C GLN A 5 9.54 20.28 -7.80
N LEU A 6 9.20 19.31 -6.95
CA LEU A 6 8.41 19.54 -5.73
C LEU A 6 9.27 19.91 -4.52
N SER A 7 10.60 19.99 -4.67
CA SER A 7 11.53 20.19 -3.56
C SER A 7 11.28 21.47 -2.77
N SER A 8 10.89 22.57 -3.42
CA SER A 8 10.54 23.84 -2.75
C SER A 8 9.16 23.82 -2.09
N LEU A 9 8.29 22.87 -2.46
CA LEU A 9 6.93 22.72 -1.93
C LEU A 9 6.84 21.60 -0.88
N TRP A 10 7.84 20.73 -0.80
CA TRP A 10 7.89 19.61 0.13
C TRP A 10 8.31 20.06 1.53
N LYS A 11 7.34 20.11 2.45
CA LYS A 11 7.54 20.51 3.84
C LYS A 11 7.69 19.30 4.77
N GLN A 12 8.10 19.54 6.01
CA GLN A 12 8.24 18.48 7.02
C GLN A 12 6.93 17.73 7.28
N GLU A 13 5.78 18.41 7.23
CA GLU A 13 4.46 17.79 7.35
C GLU A 13 4.18 16.75 6.25
N HIS A 14 4.67 16.96 5.03
CA HIS A 14 4.55 16.01 3.93
C HIS A 14 5.43 14.77 4.15
N THR A 15 6.67 14.96 4.64
CA THR A 15 7.53 13.83 5.05
C THR A 15 6.85 13.01 6.12
N LYS A 16 6.28 13.67 7.14
CA LYS A 16 5.56 12.99 8.21
C LYS A 16 4.38 12.19 7.66
N ALA A 17 3.51 12.83 6.86
CA ALA A 17 2.38 12.14 6.24
C ALA A 17 2.80 10.95 5.38
N PHE A 18 3.88 11.08 4.60
CA PHE A 18 4.42 10.00 3.78
C PHE A 18 4.92 8.82 4.62
N LEU A 19 5.63 9.08 5.72
CA LEU A 19 6.09 8.04 6.64
C LEU A 19 4.93 7.39 7.40
N ASP A 20 3.93 8.16 7.80
CA ASP A 20 2.73 7.65 8.45
C ASP A 20 1.97 6.71 7.49
N LEU A 21 1.83 7.08 6.21
CA LEU A 21 1.21 6.24 5.18
C LEU A 21 2.01 4.96 4.93
N LYS A 22 3.34 5.04 4.83
CA LYS A 22 4.21 3.85 4.74
C LYS A 22 3.97 2.90 5.90
N THR A 23 3.97 3.45 7.12
CA THR A 23 3.72 2.68 8.33
C THR A 23 2.35 2.01 8.29
N ALA A 24 1.31 2.73 7.86
CA ALA A 24 -0.05 2.21 7.77
C ALA A 24 -0.16 1.04 6.78
N ILE A 25 0.46 1.14 5.59
CA ILE A 25 0.37 0.07 4.58
C ILE A 25 1.24 -1.15 4.91
N THR A 26 2.28 -0.99 5.73
CA THR A 26 3.13 -2.10 6.20
C THR A 26 2.70 -2.68 7.55
N SER A 27 1.56 -2.25 8.09
CA SER A 27 1.05 -2.68 9.39
C SER A 27 -0.34 -3.30 9.27
N ARG A 28 -0.80 -3.95 10.34
CA ARG A 28 -2.21 -4.37 10.44
C ARG A 28 -3.13 -3.14 10.42
N PRO A 29 -4.31 -3.21 9.78
CA PRO A 29 -4.91 -4.38 9.13
C PRO A 29 -4.54 -4.53 7.64
N VAL A 30 -3.65 -3.71 7.07
CA VAL A 30 -3.31 -3.78 5.63
C VAL A 30 -2.40 -4.98 5.36
N LEU A 31 -1.26 -5.07 6.04
CA LEU A 31 -0.38 -6.22 5.98
C LEU A 31 -0.81 -7.26 7.02
N GLN A 32 -1.14 -8.46 6.56
CA GLN A 32 -1.57 -9.56 7.41
C GLN A 32 -0.91 -10.87 6.96
N ALA A 33 -0.92 -11.86 7.86
CA ALA A 33 -0.49 -13.20 7.52
C ALA A 33 -1.43 -13.80 6.45
N PRO A 34 -0.89 -14.54 5.46
CA PRO A 34 -1.69 -15.23 4.47
C PRO A 34 -2.59 -16.30 5.12
N LYS A 35 -3.77 -16.56 4.55
CA LYS A 35 -4.61 -17.69 4.95
C LYS A 35 -4.52 -18.81 3.91
N TYR A 36 -4.18 -20.01 4.36
CA TYR A 36 -4.08 -21.20 3.53
C TYR A 36 -5.33 -22.09 3.68
N ASP A 37 -6.51 -21.47 3.61
CA ASP A 37 -7.82 -22.10 3.83
C ASP A 37 -8.58 -22.37 2.51
N GLY A 38 -7.88 -22.28 1.38
CA GLY A 38 -8.47 -22.40 0.04
C GLY A 38 -9.02 -21.08 -0.52
N SER A 39 -9.00 -19.99 0.24
CA SER A 39 -9.33 -18.67 -0.32
C SER A 39 -8.27 -18.19 -1.32
N HIS A 40 -8.73 -17.48 -2.35
CA HIS A 40 -7.88 -17.10 -3.47
C HIS A 40 -6.91 -15.97 -3.11
N PHE A 41 -5.68 -16.11 -3.61
CA PHE A 41 -4.76 -15.00 -3.77
C PHE A 41 -5.03 -14.30 -5.11
N VAL A 42 -4.87 -12.98 -5.13
CA VAL A 42 -4.95 -12.14 -6.33
C VAL A 42 -3.64 -11.40 -6.49
N ILE A 43 -3.00 -11.57 -7.63
CA ILE A 43 -1.79 -10.83 -7.99
C ILE A 43 -2.15 -9.70 -8.96
N THR A 44 -1.74 -8.49 -8.62
CA THR A 44 -1.81 -7.32 -9.50
C THR A 44 -0.40 -6.97 -9.91
N THR A 45 -0.13 -6.91 -11.21
CA THR A 45 1.19 -6.58 -11.76
C THR A 45 1.11 -5.37 -12.66
N ASP A 46 2.15 -4.54 -12.64
CA ASP A 46 2.34 -3.46 -13.60
C ASP A 46 3.82 -3.39 -13.99
N GLY A 47 4.10 -2.92 -15.20
CA GLY A 47 5.44 -2.83 -15.75
C GLY A 47 5.60 -1.67 -16.71
N CYS A 48 6.76 -1.05 -16.66
CA CYS A 48 7.16 0.01 -17.58
C CYS A 48 8.61 -0.23 -18.06
N ALA A 49 9.13 0.68 -18.88
CA ALA A 49 10.49 0.59 -19.41
C ALA A 49 11.58 0.55 -18.31
N GLU A 50 11.28 1.05 -17.11
CA GLU A 50 12.23 1.15 -15.99
C GLU A 50 12.15 -0.04 -15.02
N GLY A 51 11.04 -0.77 -14.99
CA GLY A 51 10.88 -1.88 -14.05
C GLY A 51 9.49 -2.50 -14.02
N PHE A 52 9.38 -3.57 -13.22
CA PHE A 52 8.15 -4.32 -12.98
C PHE A 52 7.87 -4.40 -11.48
N ALA A 53 6.59 -4.32 -11.11
CA ALA A 53 6.13 -4.42 -9.74
C ALA A 53 4.90 -5.32 -9.64
N ALA A 54 4.70 -5.90 -8.45
CA ALA A 54 3.54 -6.73 -8.15
C ALA A 54 3.05 -6.50 -6.72
N VAL A 55 1.74 -6.65 -6.53
CA VAL A 55 1.08 -6.73 -5.22
C VAL A 55 0.33 -8.04 -5.13
N LEU A 56 0.70 -8.87 -4.16
CA LEU A 56 -0.05 -10.07 -3.80
C LEU A 56 -1.07 -9.71 -2.71
N SER A 57 -2.33 -10.00 -2.95
CA SER A 57 -3.43 -9.65 -2.05
C SER A 57 -4.35 -10.86 -1.79
N GLN A 58 -5.08 -10.79 -0.68
CA GLN A 58 -6.08 -11.79 -0.30
C GLN A 58 -7.27 -11.07 0.33
N LYS A 59 -8.49 -11.50 0.01
CA LYS A 59 -9.70 -10.88 0.56
C LYS A 59 -9.88 -11.30 2.02
N ILE A 60 -9.69 -10.36 2.94
CA ILE A 60 -9.87 -10.57 4.37
C ILE A 60 -11.10 -9.78 4.85
N LYS A 61 -12.00 -10.45 5.57
CA LYS A 61 -13.08 -9.77 6.29
C LYS A 61 -12.47 -9.10 7.52
N THR A 62 -12.33 -7.79 7.49
CA THR A 62 -11.96 -7.00 8.67
C THR A 62 -13.25 -6.61 9.38
N GLN A 63 -13.46 -7.10 10.61
CA GLN A 63 -14.52 -6.56 11.45
C GLN A 63 -14.02 -5.25 12.04
N THR A 64 -14.70 -4.16 11.72
CA THR A 64 -14.48 -2.90 12.42
C THR A 64 -15.01 -3.06 13.87
N PRO A 65 -14.44 -2.36 14.87
CA PRO A 65 -14.96 -2.41 16.24
C PRO A 65 -16.45 -2.06 16.36
N THR A 66 -17.00 -1.37 15.35
CA THR A 66 -18.41 -0.97 15.27
C THR A 66 -19.30 -1.96 14.51
N GLY A 67 -18.78 -3.09 14.05
CA GLY A 67 -19.56 -4.21 13.48
C GLY A 67 -20.34 -3.90 12.20
N LYS A 68 -20.04 -2.78 11.52
CA LYS A 68 -20.59 -2.45 10.20
C LYS A 68 -19.58 -2.80 9.11
#